data_AF-A0A6L7PVL3-F1
#
_entry.id   AF-A0A6L7PVL3-F1
#
_cell.length_a   1.000
_cell.length_b   1.000
_cell.length_c   1.000
_cell.angle_alpha   90.00
_cell.angle_beta   90.00
_cell.angle_gamma   90.00
#
_symmetry.space_group_name_H-M   'P 1'
#
loop_
_entity.id
_entity.type
_entity.pdbx_description
1 polymer ?
#
loop_
_entity_poly.entity_id
_entity_poly.type
_entity_poly.pdbx_seq_one_letter_code
_entity_poly.pdbx_strand_id
1 'polypeptide(L)'
;MLRLGCDVRVTDTDNTDKTPDFLAGHGDQNCHIEATTIDPADNPSAEDRNLEDAVAKIKTLDSSDFQLRLIVEGRISRTLSKNELEDKFGKLLVGNDPDEVRRGIREMGDESAPYAEIRGRNWCLRGELQPISDAQKVEGGSRELLIGPMGSYSGDASREVREGVLKKAKKYDRLDAPLIVAVNVLDIRFDRETENSALFGKEQVRYSPNHPEIPAQLVRKPDGVFIQGGHKPRYTRLAGVIFFDGFVPHNPRGSVCLYVNPFGYNTALPQPLYELPHAKGVDGRLNRVEGVDVGFLLDAKSPFKNSGQP
;
A
#
# COMPACT_ATOMS: atom_id res chain seq x y z
N MET A 1 0.29 0.39 23.42
CA MET A 1 1.41 0.69 24.34
C MET A 1 0.98 0.69 25.80
N LEU A 2 0.07 1.56 26.26
CA LEU A 2 -0.46 1.50 27.64
C LEU A 2 -1.02 0.10 28.00
N ARG A 3 -1.83 -0.47 27.10
CA ARG A 3 -2.39 -1.84 27.25
C ARG A 3 -1.34 -2.96 27.19
N LEU A 4 -0.12 -2.67 26.73
CA LEU A 4 1.01 -3.59 26.76
C LEU A 4 1.82 -3.44 28.06
N GLY A 5 1.47 -2.50 28.95
CA GLY A 5 2.24 -2.26 30.18
C GLY A 5 3.44 -1.31 30.02
N CYS A 6 3.47 -0.48 28.97
CA CYS A 6 4.37 0.66 28.91
C CYS A 6 3.76 1.87 29.63
N ASP A 7 4.58 2.66 30.29
CA ASP A 7 4.25 4.03 30.67
C ASP A 7 4.39 4.94 29.45
N VAL A 8 3.37 5.74 29.14
CA VAL A 8 3.39 6.65 27.98
C VAL A 8 3.11 8.07 28.43
N ARG A 9 3.96 9.01 28.01
CA ARG A 9 3.80 10.44 28.26
C ARG A 9 3.80 11.20 26.95
N VAL A 10 2.87 12.14 26.80
CA VAL A 10 2.93 13.15 25.74
C VAL A 10 4.10 14.07 26.04
N THR A 11 4.94 14.38 25.05
CA THR A 11 6.03 15.33 25.26
C THR A 11 5.50 16.76 25.14
N ASP A 12 6.13 17.70 25.85
CA ASP A 12 5.65 19.07 25.99
C ASP A 12 5.55 19.79 24.62
N THR A 13 4.39 20.38 24.36
CA THR A 13 4.03 21.01 23.08
C THR A 13 4.49 22.46 22.96
N ASP A 14 4.98 23.05 24.04
CA ASP A 14 5.32 24.49 24.09
C ASP A 14 6.60 24.86 23.30
N ASN A 15 7.32 23.87 22.76
CA ASN A 15 8.46 24.06 21.86
C ASN A 15 8.25 23.28 20.56
N THR A 16 7.27 23.73 19.79
CA THR A 16 6.78 23.12 18.55
C THR A 16 7.89 22.97 17.51
N ASP A 17 8.33 21.72 17.31
CA ASP A 17 9.02 21.10 16.15
C ASP A 17 10.24 20.24 16.51
N LYS A 18 10.71 20.26 17.76
CA LYS A 18 11.96 19.57 18.14
C LYS A 18 11.81 18.37 19.08
N THR A 19 10.59 18.04 19.49
CA THR A 19 10.29 16.92 20.38
C THR A 19 9.41 15.87 19.69
N PRO A 20 9.71 14.57 19.84
CA PRO A 20 8.85 13.48 19.38
C PRO A 20 7.50 13.47 20.10
N ASP A 21 6.41 13.06 19.44
CA ASP A 21 5.05 13.14 20.01
C ASP A 21 4.89 12.49 21.40
N PHE A 22 5.55 11.34 21.64
CA PHE A 22 5.46 10.62 22.91
C PHE A 22 6.81 10.07 23.39
N LEU A 23 6.93 9.89 24.70
CA LEU A 23 7.96 9.08 25.35
C LEU A 23 7.28 7.85 25.98
N ALA A 24 7.70 6.65 25.56
CA ALA A 24 7.21 5.38 26.09
C ALA A 24 8.33 4.65 26.84
N GLY A 25 8.03 4.12 28.02
CA GLY A 25 9.00 3.44 28.88
C GLY A 25 8.47 2.17 29.54
N HIS A 26 9.39 1.31 29.97
CA HIS A 26 9.13 0.15 30.82
C HIS A 26 10.40 -0.21 31.60
N GLY A 27 10.38 -0.08 32.93
CA GLY A 27 11.59 -0.17 33.74
C GLY A 27 12.63 0.87 33.33
N ASP A 28 13.87 0.45 33.08
CA ASP A 28 14.97 1.33 32.65
C ASP A 28 15.01 1.57 31.13
N GLN A 29 14.10 0.95 30.37
CA GLN A 29 14.05 1.08 28.91
C GLN A 29 13.07 2.18 28.52
N ASN A 30 13.52 3.10 27.67
CA ASN A 30 12.71 4.20 27.12
C ASN A 30 12.86 4.27 25.61
N CYS A 31 11.84 4.78 24.92
CA CYS A 31 11.91 5.12 23.52
C CYS A 31 10.98 6.30 23.19
N HIS A 32 11.41 7.14 22.26
CA HIS A 32 10.60 8.19 21.65
C HIS A 32 9.71 7.59 20.57
N ILE A 33 8.46 8.03 20.50
CA ILE A 33 7.50 7.67 19.46
C ILE A 33 7.11 8.93 18.70
N GLU A 34 7.29 8.91 17.38
CA GLU A 34 6.73 9.90 16.47
C GLU A 34 5.63 9.23 15.65
N ALA A 35 4.43 9.78 15.67
CA ALA A 35 3.28 9.25 14.95
C ALA A 35 3.05 10.01 13.63
N THR A 36 2.55 9.30 12.63
CA THR A 36 2.10 9.89 11.37
C THR A 36 1.02 9.02 10.73
N THR A 37 0.19 9.66 9.92
CA THR A 37 -0.72 8.98 8.99
C THR A 37 -0.22 9.22 7.57
N ILE A 38 -0.37 8.22 6.71
CA ILE A 38 -0.10 8.29 5.27
C ILE A 38 -1.38 7.91 4.57
N ASP A 39 -2.01 8.89 3.93
CA ASP A 39 -3.15 8.70 3.06
C ASP A 39 -2.71 9.10 1.63
N PRO A 40 -2.67 8.17 0.67
CA PRO A 40 -2.38 8.50 -0.72
C PRO A 40 -3.32 9.55 -1.32
N ALA A 41 -4.54 9.67 -0.80
CA ALA A 41 -5.51 10.68 -1.24
C ALA A 41 -5.14 12.11 -0.82
N ASP A 42 -4.32 12.28 0.23
CA ASP A 42 -3.92 13.60 0.73
C ASP A 42 -2.90 14.29 -0.20
N ASN A 43 -2.16 13.52 -1.00
CA ASN A 43 -1.18 14.06 -1.93
C ASN A 43 -1.03 13.17 -3.17
N PRO A 44 -2.05 13.13 -4.04
CA PRO A 44 -2.05 12.24 -5.19
C PRO A 44 -0.86 12.60 -6.09
N SER A 45 -0.16 11.58 -6.60
CA SER A 45 0.89 11.80 -7.58
C SER A 45 0.30 12.37 -8.88
N ALA A 46 1.14 12.92 -9.77
CA ALA A 46 0.64 13.38 -11.07
C ALA A 46 0.01 12.23 -11.87
N GLU A 47 0.52 11.01 -11.69
CA GLU A 47 0.02 9.80 -12.31
C GLU A 47 -1.29 9.30 -11.71
N ASP A 48 -1.50 9.45 -10.39
CA ASP A 48 -2.79 9.15 -9.76
C ASP A 48 -3.88 10.10 -10.28
N ARG A 49 -3.55 11.41 -10.37
CA ARG A 49 -4.46 12.39 -11.00
C ARG A 49 -4.76 12.05 -12.46
N ASN A 50 -3.79 11.55 -13.22
CA ASN A 50 -4.02 11.14 -14.61
C ASN A 50 -4.96 9.93 -14.71
N LEU A 51 -4.85 8.97 -13.78
CA LEU A 51 -5.76 7.82 -13.73
C LEU A 51 -7.18 8.26 -13.33
N GLU A 52 -7.32 9.08 -12.29
CA GLU A 52 -8.61 9.63 -11.85
C GLU A 52 -9.31 10.40 -12.97
N ASP A 53 -8.56 11.27 -13.67
CA ASP A 53 -9.04 12.01 -14.82
C ASP A 53 -9.47 11.08 -15.98
N ALA A 54 -8.68 10.04 -16.28
CA ALA A 54 -9.04 9.05 -17.29
C ALA A 54 -10.32 8.29 -16.92
N VAL A 55 -10.46 7.86 -15.66
CA VAL A 55 -11.67 7.20 -15.14
C VAL A 55 -12.87 8.13 -15.22
N ALA A 56 -12.72 9.40 -14.82
CA ALA A 56 -13.79 10.39 -14.89
C ALA A 56 -14.27 10.60 -16.33
N LYS A 57 -13.35 10.68 -17.30
CA LYS A 57 -13.68 10.76 -18.74
C LYS A 57 -14.35 9.51 -19.26
N ILE A 58 -13.87 8.32 -18.89
CA ILE A 58 -14.46 7.03 -19.30
C ILE A 58 -15.91 6.90 -18.81
N LYS A 59 -16.22 7.36 -17.60
CA LYS A 59 -17.60 7.38 -17.07
C LYS A 59 -18.59 8.18 -17.93
N THR A 60 -18.09 9.12 -18.74
CA THR A 60 -18.91 9.93 -19.65
C THR A 60 -19.15 9.28 -21.02
N LEU A 61 -18.47 8.16 -21.33
CA LEU A 61 -18.71 7.43 -22.57
C LEU A 61 -20.12 6.82 -22.55
N ASP A 62 -20.75 6.78 -23.72
CA ASP A 62 -22.06 6.14 -23.87
C ASP A 62 -21.90 4.63 -23.91
N SER A 63 -22.67 3.93 -23.09
CA SER A 63 -22.71 2.47 -23.02
C SER A 63 -24.01 2.01 -22.40
N SER A 64 -24.96 1.58 -23.23
CA SER A 64 -26.24 1.02 -22.79
C SER A 64 -26.14 -0.46 -22.40
N ASP A 65 -25.19 -1.20 -22.97
CA ASP A 65 -25.20 -2.66 -22.93
C ASP A 65 -23.99 -3.29 -22.25
N PHE A 66 -22.94 -2.51 -21.99
CA PHE A 66 -21.69 -2.97 -21.39
C PHE A 66 -21.23 -2.11 -20.22
N GLN A 67 -20.50 -2.71 -19.29
CA GLN A 67 -19.60 -2.04 -18.38
C GLN A 67 -18.15 -2.25 -18.86
N LEU A 68 -17.26 -1.34 -18.48
CA LEU A 68 -15.82 -1.51 -18.67
C LEU A 68 -15.18 -1.94 -17.37
N ARG A 69 -14.52 -3.10 -17.38
CA ARG A 69 -13.54 -3.46 -16.36
C ARG A 69 -12.22 -2.83 -16.74
N LEU A 70 -11.72 -1.89 -15.94
CA LEU A 70 -10.43 -1.25 -16.18
C LEU A 70 -9.32 -2.00 -15.46
N ILE A 71 -8.26 -2.28 -16.20
CA ILE A 71 -7.02 -2.89 -15.72
C ILE A 71 -5.89 -1.92 -16.06
N VAL A 72 -5.05 -1.62 -15.09
CA VAL A 72 -3.89 -0.74 -15.28
C VAL A 72 -2.61 -1.48 -14.93
N GLU A 73 -1.69 -1.50 -15.89
CA GLU A 73 -0.31 -1.93 -15.67
C GLU A 73 0.57 -0.69 -15.67
N GLY A 74 1.45 -0.54 -14.68
CA GLY A 74 2.30 0.66 -14.58
C GLY A 74 1.57 1.91 -14.09
N ARG A 75 2.14 3.09 -14.36
CA ARG A 75 1.58 4.41 -13.99
C ARG A 75 1.34 5.25 -15.22
N ILE A 76 0.11 5.75 -15.38
CA ILE A 76 -0.28 6.60 -16.50
C ILE A 76 0.47 7.94 -16.40
N SER A 77 1.57 8.03 -17.13
CA SER A 77 2.55 9.12 -17.01
C SER A 77 2.11 10.43 -17.67
N ARG A 78 0.93 10.47 -18.29
CA ARG A 78 0.37 11.64 -18.96
C ARG A 78 -1.16 11.65 -18.90
N THR A 79 -1.75 12.82 -19.01
CA THR A 79 -3.20 12.94 -19.19
C THR A 79 -3.64 12.30 -20.51
N LEU A 80 -4.71 11.50 -20.47
CA LEU A 80 -5.33 10.93 -21.67
C LEU A 80 -6.40 11.88 -22.19
N SER A 81 -6.38 12.15 -23.50
CA SER A 81 -7.39 13.02 -24.11
C SER A 81 -8.72 12.30 -24.17
N LYS A 82 -9.84 13.04 -24.11
CA LYS A 82 -11.18 12.46 -24.25
C LYS A 82 -11.31 11.70 -25.59
N ASN A 83 -10.79 12.28 -26.67
CA ASN A 83 -10.82 11.67 -28.00
C ASN A 83 -10.02 10.35 -28.07
N GLU A 84 -8.90 10.23 -27.36
CA GLU A 84 -8.12 8.99 -27.30
C GLU A 84 -8.89 7.88 -26.58
N LEU A 85 -9.59 8.24 -25.49
CA LEU A 85 -10.44 7.32 -24.74
C LEU A 85 -11.68 6.91 -25.55
N GLU A 86 -12.32 7.85 -26.25
CA GLU A 86 -13.44 7.59 -27.16
C GLU A 86 -13.02 6.71 -28.35
N ASP A 87 -11.86 6.99 -28.96
CA ASP A 87 -11.35 6.22 -30.10
C ASP A 87 -11.10 4.76 -29.74
N LYS A 88 -10.60 4.49 -28.52
CA LYS A 88 -10.32 3.12 -28.08
C LYS A 88 -11.52 2.46 -27.42
N PHE A 89 -11.98 3.03 -26.32
CA PHE A 89 -13.03 2.42 -25.50
C PHE A 89 -14.42 2.69 -26.06
N GLY A 90 -14.68 3.88 -26.61
CA GLY A 90 -15.95 4.16 -27.28
C GLY A 90 -16.20 3.24 -28.48
N LYS A 91 -15.19 3.02 -29.33
CA LYS A 91 -15.30 2.05 -30.44
C LYS A 91 -15.45 0.62 -29.96
N LEU A 92 -14.79 0.22 -28.88
CA LEU A 92 -14.97 -1.09 -28.27
C LEU A 92 -16.43 -1.27 -27.81
N LEU A 93 -17.00 -0.26 -27.14
CA LEU A 93 -18.37 -0.31 -26.62
C LEU A 93 -19.44 -0.40 -27.72
N VAL A 94 -19.26 0.32 -28.83
CA VAL A 94 -20.21 0.32 -29.95
C VAL A 94 -20.00 -0.86 -30.91
N GLY A 95 -18.78 -1.40 -30.97
CA GLY A 95 -18.39 -2.39 -31.97
C GLY A 95 -18.68 -3.85 -31.63
N ASN A 96 -19.31 -4.14 -30.48
CA ASN A 96 -19.53 -5.51 -30.01
C ASN A 96 -21.01 -5.79 -29.74
N ASP A 97 -21.45 -7.02 -30.04
CA ASP A 97 -22.79 -7.51 -29.74
C ASP A 97 -22.84 -8.10 -28.32
N PRO A 98 -23.74 -7.64 -27.43
CA PRO A 98 -23.82 -8.11 -26.04
C PRO A 98 -24.07 -9.61 -25.89
N ASP A 99 -24.85 -10.21 -26.79
CA ASP A 99 -25.17 -11.64 -26.72
C ASP A 99 -24.00 -12.51 -27.20
N GLU A 100 -23.25 -12.02 -28.18
CA GLU A 100 -22.01 -12.69 -28.60
C GLU A 100 -20.95 -12.65 -27.51
N VAL A 101 -20.77 -11.51 -26.84
CA VAL A 101 -19.82 -11.37 -25.73
C VAL A 101 -20.23 -12.25 -24.54
N ARG A 102 -21.51 -12.26 -24.16
CA ARG A 102 -22.03 -13.14 -23.08
C ARG A 102 -21.80 -14.61 -23.39
N ARG A 103 -22.03 -15.01 -24.64
CA ARG A 103 -21.82 -16.40 -25.09
C ARG A 103 -20.34 -16.77 -24.99
N GLY A 104 -19.45 -15.90 -25.48
CA GLY A 104 -18.00 -16.09 -25.37
C GLY A 104 -17.55 -16.30 -23.93
N ILE A 105 -17.94 -15.40 -23.02
CA ILE A 105 -17.57 -15.49 -21.60
C ILE A 105 -18.12 -16.77 -20.96
N ARG A 106 -19.35 -17.17 -21.28
CA ARG A 106 -19.95 -18.41 -20.74
C ARG A 106 -19.22 -19.68 -21.20
N GLU A 107 -18.78 -19.72 -22.46
CA GLU A 107 -18.20 -20.91 -23.08
C GLU A 107 -16.69 -21.02 -22.85
N MET A 108 -15.98 -19.89 -22.83
CA MET A 108 -14.51 -19.83 -22.82
C MET A 108 -13.93 -19.10 -21.59
N GLY A 109 -14.78 -18.59 -20.70
CA GLY A 109 -14.38 -17.86 -19.50
C GLY A 109 -14.06 -16.38 -19.75
N ASP A 110 -13.75 -15.66 -18.67
CA ASP A 110 -13.56 -14.20 -18.66
C ASP A 110 -12.43 -13.72 -19.59
N GLU A 111 -11.44 -14.57 -19.87
CA GLU A 111 -10.32 -14.24 -20.79
C GLU A 111 -10.77 -14.03 -22.24
N SER A 112 -11.96 -14.50 -22.60
CA SER A 112 -12.57 -14.29 -23.92
C SER A 112 -13.23 -12.92 -24.11
N ALA A 113 -13.33 -12.12 -23.03
CA ALA A 113 -13.93 -10.80 -23.09
C ALA A 113 -13.16 -9.89 -24.08
N PRO A 114 -13.85 -9.23 -25.02
CA PRO A 114 -13.21 -8.25 -25.88
C PRO A 114 -12.61 -7.12 -25.06
N TYR A 115 -11.43 -6.66 -25.47
CA TYR A 115 -10.72 -5.61 -24.78
C TYR A 115 -10.06 -4.64 -25.76
N ALA A 116 -9.79 -3.43 -25.29
CA ALA A 116 -8.95 -2.46 -25.96
C ALA A 116 -7.89 -1.94 -24.99
N GLU A 117 -6.79 -1.42 -25.54
CA GLU A 117 -5.67 -0.94 -24.74
C GLU A 117 -5.15 0.40 -25.25
N ILE A 118 -4.70 1.21 -24.30
CA ILE A 118 -3.86 2.38 -24.53
C ILE A 118 -2.52 2.11 -23.86
N ARG A 119 -1.44 2.12 -24.64
CA ARG A 119 -0.08 1.83 -24.16
C ARG A 119 0.79 3.08 -24.16
N GLY A 120 1.47 3.30 -23.05
CA GLY A 120 2.61 4.19 -22.94
C GLY A 120 3.92 3.43 -22.91
N ARG A 121 5.03 4.13 -22.66
CA ARG A 121 6.37 3.53 -22.63
C ARG A 121 6.50 2.42 -21.57
N ASN A 122 5.94 2.63 -20.38
CA ASN A 122 6.05 1.73 -19.22
C ASN A 122 4.69 1.53 -18.53
N TRP A 123 3.58 1.72 -19.24
CA TRP A 123 2.24 1.55 -18.68
C TRP A 123 1.23 1.14 -19.75
N CYS A 124 0.14 0.51 -19.33
CA CYS A 124 -0.98 0.09 -20.15
C CYS A 124 -2.29 0.36 -19.39
N LEU A 125 -3.26 1.00 -20.04
CA LEU A 125 -4.64 1.05 -19.59
C LEU A 125 -5.46 0.15 -20.51
N ARG A 126 -5.97 -0.94 -19.95
CA ARG A 126 -6.82 -1.93 -20.64
C ARG A 126 -8.26 -1.80 -20.15
N GLY A 127 -9.20 -1.79 -21.09
CA GLY A 127 -10.63 -1.82 -20.81
C GLY A 127 -11.22 -3.10 -21.40
N GLU A 128 -11.82 -3.93 -20.57
CA GLU A 128 -12.48 -5.18 -20.96
C GLU A 128 -13.99 -5.01 -20.89
N LEU A 129 -14.71 -5.52 -21.89
CA LEU A 129 -16.17 -5.49 -21.89
C LEU A 129 -16.73 -6.49 -20.89
N GLN A 130 -17.67 -6.02 -20.07
CA GLN A 130 -18.48 -6.82 -19.19
C GLN A 130 -19.95 -6.60 -19.54
N PRO A 131 -20.68 -7.60 -20.05
CA PRO A 131 -22.06 -7.41 -20.45
C PRO A 131 -22.95 -7.15 -19.23
N ILE A 132 -23.79 -6.10 -19.30
CA ILE A 132 -24.72 -5.78 -18.22
C ILE A 132 -25.86 -6.81 -18.25
N SER A 133 -26.17 -7.43 -17.11
CA SER A 133 -27.30 -8.36 -17.01
C SER A 133 -28.65 -7.62 -17.07
N ASP A 134 -29.70 -8.29 -17.52
CA ASP A 134 -31.03 -7.67 -17.61
C ASP A 134 -31.57 -7.22 -16.24
N ALA A 135 -31.18 -7.89 -15.15
CA ALA A 135 -31.49 -7.47 -13.78
C ALA A 135 -30.86 -6.10 -13.43
N GLN A 136 -29.62 -5.85 -13.88
CA GLN A 136 -28.91 -4.58 -13.65
C GLN A 136 -29.46 -3.42 -14.52
N LYS A 137 -30.12 -3.73 -15.65
CA LYS A 137 -30.79 -2.73 -16.50
C LYS A 137 -32.08 -2.18 -15.86
N VAL A 138 -32.79 -2.99 -15.05
CA VAL A 138 -34.11 -2.66 -14.47
C VAL A 138 -34.02 -1.77 -13.22
N GLU A 139 -32.93 -1.83 -12.46
CA GLU A 139 -32.75 -1.08 -11.20
C GLU A 139 -32.31 0.39 -11.37
N GLY A 140 -32.28 0.92 -12.60
CA GLY A 140 -31.73 2.25 -12.88
C GLY A 140 -30.20 2.28 -12.75
N GLY A 141 -29.57 1.15 -13.13
CA GLY A 141 -28.17 0.78 -12.91
C GLY A 141 -27.19 1.93 -12.69
N SER A 142 -26.70 2.06 -11.47
CA SER A 142 -25.46 2.79 -11.20
C SER A 142 -24.35 2.20 -12.06
N ARG A 143 -23.73 3.05 -12.88
CA ARG A 143 -22.57 2.72 -13.73
C ARG A 143 -21.36 2.43 -12.84
N GLU A 144 -21.32 1.25 -12.25
CA GLU A 144 -20.17 0.81 -11.47
C GLU A 144 -19.09 0.34 -12.44
N LEU A 145 -18.05 1.18 -12.57
CA LEU A 145 -16.83 0.80 -13.24
C LEU A 145 -16.09 -0.18 -12.32
N LEU A 146 -16.02 -1.45 -12.69
CA LEU A 146 -15.25 -2.43 -11.93
C LEU A 146 -13.77 -2.21 -12.23
N ILE A 147 -13.08 -1.46 -11.37
CA ILE A 147 -11.62 -1.38 -11.40
C ILE A 147 -11.11 -2.62 -10.67
N GLY A 148 -10.80 -3.66 -11.44
CA GLY A 148 -10.38 -4.96 -10.91
C GLY A 148 -8.85 -5.09 -10.93
N PRO A 149 -8.22 -5.65 -9.89
CA PRO A 149 -6.79 -5.93 -9.91
C PRO A 149 -6.54 -7.21 -10.74
N MET A 150 -6.21 -7.06 -12.02
CA MET A 150 -5.55 -8.13 -12.80
C MET A 150 -4.44 -7.53 -13.65
N GLY A 151 -3.44 -7.02 -12.95
CA GLY A 151 -2.23 -6.41 -13.47
C GLY A 151 -1.54 -5.78 -12.27
N SER A 152 -0.22 -5.92 -12.14
CA SER A 152 0.53 -5.26 -11.06
C SER A 152 0.25 -3.76 -11.10
N TYR A 153 -0.71 -3.32 -10.27
CA TYR A 153 -0.92 -1.93 -9.93
C TYR A 153 0.34 -1.49 -9.19
N SER A 154 1.33 -1.02 -9.95
CA SER A 154 2.60 -0.50 -9.44
C SER A 154 2.44 0.96 -9.03
N GLY A 155 1.42 1.23 -8.23
CA GLY A 155 1.50 2.33 -7.28
C GLY A 155 2.68 2.02 -6.36
N ASP A 156 3.68 2.90 -6.31
CA ASP A 156 4.79 2.74 -5.37
C ASP A 156 4.35 3.20 -3.98
N ALA A 157 3.33 2.55 -3.41
CA ALA A 157 2.90 2.77 -2.03
C ALA A 157 4.13 2.68 -1.09
N SER A 158 5.09 1.84 -1.43
CA SER A 158 6.35 1.70 -0.69
C SER A 158 7.20 2.98 -0.69
N ARG A 159 7.13 3.80 -1.75
CA ARG A 159 7.79 5.11 -1.80
C ARG A 159 7.09 6.14 -0.92
N GLU A 160 5.77 6.22 -0.96
CA GLU A 160 4.99 7.15 -0.13
C GLU A 160 5.20 6.83 1.35
N VAL A 161 5.11 5.54 1.71
CA VAL A 161 5.43 5.01 3.03
C VAL A 161 6.86 5.37 3.44
N ARG A 162 7.85 5.09 2.57
CA ARG A 162 9.25 5.43 2.81
C ARG A 162 9.44 6.92 3.03
N GLU A 163 8.88 7.77 2.17
CA GLU A 163 9.02 9.23 2.26
C GLU A 163 8.39 9.78 3.54
N GLY A 164 7.23 9.27 3.95
CA GLY A 164 6.58 9.61 5.22
C GLY A 164 7.45 9.23 6.44
N VAL A 165 7.98 8.00 6.46
CA VAL A 165 8.91 7.56 7.52
C VAL A 165 10.16 8.43 7.53
N LEU A 166 10.76 8.70 6.37
CA LEU A 166 11.98 9.50 6.27
C LEU A 166 11.78 10.95 6.73
N LYS A 167 10.61 11.54 6.45
CA LYS A 167 10.26 12.89 6.92
C LYS A 167 10.32 12.96 8.44
N LYS A 168 9.79 11.93 9.12
CA LYS A 168 9.82 11.83 10.59
C LYS A 168 11.22 11.48 11.13
N ALA A 169 11.89 10.49 10.53
CA ALA A 169 13.22 10.05 10.96
C ALA A 169 14.31 11.12 10.82
N LYS A 170 14.14 12.10 9.93
CA LYS A 170 15.06 13.24 9.73
C LYS A 170 14.82 14.42 10.66
N LYS A 171 13.68 14.46 11.35
CA LYS A 171 13.22 15.65 12.09
C LYS A 171 14.12 15.98 13.30
N TYR A 172 14.75 14.97 13.89
CA TYR A 172 15.45 15.10 15.17
C TYR A 172 16.96 14.87 15.05
N ASP A 173 17.74 15.87 15.44
CA ASP A 173 19.21 15.84 15.37
C ASP A 173 19.87 15.10 16.53
N ARG A 174 19.27 15.06 17.73
CA ARG A 174 19.77 14.30 18.88
C ARG A 174 18.64 13.94 19.82
N LEU A 175 18.54 12.65 20.15
CA LEU A 175 17.61 12.09 21.13
C LEU A 175 18.42 11.29 22.14
N ASP A 176 17.97 11.30 23.39
CA ASP A 176 18.53 10.57 24.53
C ASP A 176 18.05 9.11 24.61
N ALA A 177 16.98 8.78 23.89
CA ALA A 177 16.43 7.44 23.75
C ALA A 177 16.24 7.05 22.26
N PRO A 178 16.13 5.75 21.94
CA PRO A 178 15.78 5.26 20.60
C PRO A 178 14.49 5.91 20.06
N LEU A 179 14.43 6.12 18.74
CA LEU A 179 13.22 6.59 18.07
C LEU A 179 12.47 5.43 17.39
N ILE A 180 11.16 5.38 17.57
CA ILE A 180 10.24 4.61 16.74
C ILE A 180 9.36 5.58 15.97
N VAL A 181 9.14 5.30 14.69
CA VAL A 181 8.10 5.99 13.91
C VAL A 181 6.89 5.06 13.81
N ALA A 182 5.74 5.51 14.32
CA ALA A 182 4.46 4.83 14.19
C ALA A 182 3.70 5.40 12.98
N VAL A 183 3.39 4.57 12.01
CA VAL A 183 2.78 4.96 10.73
C VAL A 183 1.46 4.24 10.56
N ASN A 184 0.37 5.00 10.48
CA ASN A 184 -0.90 4.47 10.01
C ASN A 184 -1.05 4.72 8.51
N VAL A 185 -1.21 3.65 7.73
CA VAL A 185 -1.32 3.73 6.27
C VAL A 185 -2.77 3.48 5.88
N LEU A 186 -3.39 4.46 5.24
CA LEU A 186 -4.78 4.42 4.78
C LEU A 186 -4.83 4.10 3.28
N ASP A 187 -4.20 3.00 2.87
CA ASP A 187 -4.12 2.58 1.48
C ASP A 187 -4.54 1.11 1.35
N ILE A 188 -5.55 0.81 0.54
CA ILE A 188 -5.99 -0.56 0.28
C ILE A 188 -4.91 -1.43 -0.39
N ARG A 189 -3.87 -0.81 -0.94
CA ARG A 189 -2.70 -1.47 -1.56
C ARG A 189 -1.61 -1.78 -0.53
N PHE A 190 -1.74 -1.30 0.70
CA PHE A 190 -0.73 -1.51 1.72
C PHE A 190 -0.73 -2.98 2.14
N ASP A 191 0.44 -3.59 2.00
CA ASP A 191 0.66 -4.98 2.34
C ASP A 191 2.09 -5.19 2.82
N ARG A 192 2.43 -6.45 3.12
CA ARG A 192 3.76 -6.82 3.62
C ARG A 192 4.88 -6.51 2.63
N GLU A 193 4.62 -6.64 1.33
CA GLU A 193 5.64 -6.31 0.33
C GLU A 193 5.88 -4.81 0.24
N THR A 194 4.84 -4.01 0.47
CA THR A 194 4.93 -2.57 0.62
C THR A 194 5.76 -2.18 1.83
N GLU A 195 5.52 -2.79 3.00
CA GLU A 195 6.33 -2.62 4.22
C GLU A 195 7.80 -2.97 3.98
N ASN A 196 8.05 -4.16 3.41
CA ASN A 196 9.40 -4.65 3.13
C ASN A 196 10.14 -3.74 2.15
N SER A 197 9.47 -3.35 1.06
CA SER A 197 10.04 -2.48 0.02
C SER A 197 10.32 -1.09 0.55
N ALA A 198 9.46 -0.53 1.40
CA ALA A 198 9.66 0.77 2.01
C ALA A 198 10.87 0.77 2.94
N LEU A 199 11.00 -0.25 3.80
CA LEU A 199 12.04 -0.30 4.82
C LEU A 199 13.40 -0.79 4.30
N PHE A 200 13.42 -1.87 3.52
CA PHE A 200 14.64 -2.56 3.09
C PHE A 200 14.98 -2.33 1.61
N GLY A 201 14.08 -1.70 0.86
CA GLY A 201 14.23 -1.44 -0.55
C GLY A 201 13.56 -2.50 -1.42
N LYS A 202 13.26 -2.11 -2.66
CA LYS A 202 12.47 -2.93 -3.59
C LYS A 202 13.22 -4.17 -4.02
N GLU A 203 12.51 -5.28 -4.14
CA GLU A 203 13.04 -6.48 -4.75
C GLU A 203 13.30 -6.28 -6.25
N GLN A 204 14.42 -6.81 -6.73
CA GLN A 204 14.86 -6.72 -8.12
C GLN A 204 15.54 -8.02 -8.53
N VAL A 205 15.40 -8.35 -9.81
CA VAL A 205 16.14 -9.44 -10.42
C VAL A 205 17.41 -8.86 -11.06
N ARG A 206 18.58 -9.30 -10.61
CA ARG A 206 19.87 -9.00 -11.22
C ARG A 206 20.27 -10.19 -12.08
N TYR A 207 20.42 -9.97 -13.38
CA TYR A 207 20.94 -10.96 -14.32
C TYR A 207 22.08 -10.35 -15.14
N SER A 208 22.98 -11.19 -15.66
CA SER A 208 24.10 -10.75 -16.48
C SER A 208 23.80 -11.03 -17.96
N PRO A 209 23.56 -10.01 -18.80
CA PRO A 209 23.30 -10.22 -20.22
C PRO A 209 24.47 -10.88 -20.97
N ASN A 210 25.70 -10.65 -20.49
CA ASN A 210 26.93 -11.18 -21.09
C ASN A 210 27.33 -12.55 -20.53
N HIS A 211 26.65 -13.01 -19.48
CA HIS A 211 26.90 -14.29 -18.82
C HIS A 211 25.57 -14.98 -18.48
N PRO A 212 24.80 -15.42 -19.50
CA PRO A 212 23.48 -16.02 -19.31
C PRO A 212 23.52 -17.35 -18.54
N GLU A 213 24.68 -17.98 -18.42
CA GLU A 213 24.94 -19.16 -17.58
C GLU A 213 24.87 -18.87 -16.09
N ILE A 214 25.00 -17.60 -15.67
CA ILE A 214 24.88 -17.20 -14.26
C ILE A 214 23.38 -17.05 -13.94
N PRO A 215 22.85 -17.84 -12.98
CA PRO A 215 21.45 -17.73 -12.58
C PRO A 215 21.12 -16.31 -12.13
N ALA A 216 19.94 -15.83 -12.54
CA ALA A 216 19.42 -14.56 -12.09
C ALA A 216 19.30 -14.55 -10.56
N GLN A 217 19.78 -13.47 -9.94
CA GLN A 217 19.79 -13.32 -8.50
C GLN A 217 18.70 -12.36 -8.06
N LEU A 218 17.94 -12.76 -7.04
CA LEU A 218 17.04 -11.86 -6.35
C LEU A 218 17.84 -10.97 -5.41
N VAL A 219 17.79 -9.67 -5.63
CA VAL A 219 18.49 -8.66 -4.84
C VAL A 219 17.52 -7.56 -4.43
N ARG A 220 17.88 -6.76 -3.42
CA ARG A 220 17.11 -5.54 -3.10
C ARG A 220 17.85 -4.31 -3.57
N LYS A 221 17.11 -3.39 -4.18
CA LYS A 221 17.60 -2.06 -4.52
C LYS A 221 17.90 -1.30 -3.22
N PRO A 222 19.01 -0.55 -3.12
CA PRO A 222 19.34 0.22 -1.92
C PRO A 222 18.52 1.52 -1.87
N ASP A 223 17.19 1.39 -1.87
CA ASP A 223 16.23 2.50 -1.82
C ASP A 223 15.19 2.34 -0.70
N GLY A 224 15.53 1.63 0.37
CA GLY A 224 14.70 1.54 1.58
C GLY A 224 14.90 2.72 2.55
N VAL A 225 14.23 2.69 3.70
CA VAL A 225 14.50 3.57 4.84
C VAL A 225 15.85 3.21 5.46
N PHE A 226 16.08 1.94 5.78
CA PHE A 226 17.25 1.51 6.55
C PHE A 226 18.54 1.46 5.73
N ILE A 227 18.43 1.29 4.41
CA ILE A 227 19.57 1.22 3.48
C ILE A 227 19.31 2.15 2.31
N GLN A 228 20.18 3.14 2.10
CA GLN A 228 20.13 4.04 0.94
C GLN A 228 21.52 4.20 0.30
N GLY A 229 21.54 4.42 -1.02
CA GLY A 229 22.69 4.99 -1.73
C GLY A 229 24.00 4.23 -1.53
N GLY A 230 24.17 3.10 -2.23
CA GLY A 230 25.41 2.31 -2.16
C GLY A 230 25.47 1.33 -0.99
N HIS A 231 24.32 0.82 -0.55
CA HIS A 231 24.18 -0.23 0.48
C HIS A 231 24.69 0.15 1.88
N LYS A 232 24.77 1.45 2.19
CA LYS A 232 25.16 1.92 3.53
C LYS A 232 23.93 2.03 4.43
N PRO A 233 24.02 1.57 5.70
CA PRO A 233 22.98 1.84 6.68
C PRO A 233 22.72 3.33 6.86
N ARG A 234 21.45 3.71 7.02
CA ARG A 234 21.00 5.09 7.26
C ARG A 234 20.02 5.13 8.43
N TYR A 235 19.87 6.32 9.02
CA TYR A 235 18.95 6.59 10.13
C TYR A 235 19.11 5.59 11.28
N THR A 236 20.34 5.30 11.69
CA THR A 236 20.66 4.33 12.76
C THR A 236 20.16 4.74 14.16
N ARG A 237 19.55 5.93 14.27
CA ARG A 237 18.80 6.43 15.45
C ARG A 237 17.37 5.87 15.52
N LEU A 238 16.80 5.60 14.35
CA LEU A 238 15.51 4.96 14.19
C LEU A 238 15.68 3.50 14.58
N ALA A 239 15.20 3.12 15.76
CA ALA A 239 15.25 1.75 16.26
C ALA A 239 14.20 0.87 15.62
N GLY A 240 13.11 1.45 15.10
CA GLY A 240 12.12 0.69 14.36
C GLY A 240 11.00 1.54 13.80
N VAL A 241 10.11 0.88 13.06
CA VAL A 241 8.89 1.45 12.51
C VAL A 241 7.73 0.55 12.89
N ILE A 242 6.66 1.10 13.45
CA ILE A 242 5.41 0.37 13.67
C ILE A 242 4.47 0.75 12.53
N PHE A 243 4.07 -0.23 11.73
CA PHE A 243 3.01 -0.03 10.75
C PHE A 243 1.66 -0.43 11.32
N PHE A 244 0.67 0.41 11.04
CA PHE A 244 -0.74 0.16 11.22
C PHE A 244 -1.39 0.20 9.84
N ASP A 245 -2.09 -0.86 9.48
CA ASP A 245 -2.76 -1.02 8.19
C ASP A 245 -4.25 -0.64 8.34
N GLY A 246 -4.62 0.54 7.88
CA GLY A 246 -6.03 0.95 7.79
C GLY A 246 -6.73 1.15 9.14
N PHE A 247 -6.02 1.56 10.20
CA PHE A 247 -6.67 1.88 11.47
C PHE A 247 -7.47 3.16 11.35
N VAL A 248 -8.79 3.04 11.37
CA VAL A 248 -9.73 4.17 11.41
C VAL A 248 -10.70 3.98 12.58
N PRO A 249 -11.28 5.06 13.14
CA PRO A 249 -12.12 4.97 14.34
C PRO A 249 -13.28 3.96 14.25
N HIS A 250 -13.77 3.68 13.03
CA HIS A 250 -14.87 2.73 12.78
C HIS A 250 -14.39 1.32 12.35
N ASN A 251 -13.09 1.10 12.18
CA ASN A 251 -12.49 -0.20 11.91
C ASN A 251 -11.17 -0.36 12.69
N PRO A 252 -11.24 -0.71 14.00
CA PRO A 252 -10.05 -0.88 14.84
C PRO A 252 -9.30 -2.22 14.60
N ARG A 253 -9.59 -2.93 13.50
CA ARG A 253 -9.05 -4.26 13.18
C ARG A 253 -7.97 -4.26 12.11
N GLY A 254 -7.31 -3.12 11.91
CA GLY A 254 -6.14 -3.07 11.05
C GLY A 254 -5.04 -4.03 11.53
N SER A 255 -4.15 -4.43 10.63
CA SER A 255 -2.96 -5.18 11.03
C SER A 255 -1.92 -4.25 11.65
N VAL A 256 -1.12 -4.76 12.59
CA VAL A 256 0.02 -4.03 13.16
C VAL A 256 1.28 -4.85 13.02
N CYS A 257 2.43 -4.21 12.76
CA CYS A 257 3.72 -4.88 12.86
C CYS A 257 4.84 -3.89 13.24
N LEU A 258 5.61 -4.22 14.28
CA LEU A 258 6.85 -3.53 14.61
C LEU A 258 8.02 -4.10 13.80
N TYR A 259 8.65 -3.29 12.97
CA TYR A 259 9.89 -3.61 12.28
C TYR A 259 11.08 -3.00 13.00
N VAL A 260 11.96 -3.85 13.53
CA VAL A 260 13.20 -3.41 14.20
C VAL A 260 14.26 -3.09 13.14
N ASN A 261 14.89 -1.92 13.24
CA ASN A 261 16.02 -1.55 12.40
C ASN A 261 17.25 -2.41 12.78
N PRO A 262 17.73 -3.28 11.88
CA PRO A 262 18.88 -4.14 12.18
C PRO A 262 20.21 -3.36 12.28
N PHE A 263 20.24 -2.09 11.88
CA PHE A 263 21.43 -1.25 11.91
C PHE A 263 21.37 -0.14 12.96
N GLY A 264 20.36 -0.16 13.85
CA GLY A 264 20.23 0.84 14.90
C GLY A 264 21.38 0.75 15.91
N TYR A 265 21.96 1.88 16.34
CA TYR A 265 23.01 1.87 17.39
C TYR A 265 22.45 1.73 18.80
N ASN A 266 21.15 2.00 18.98
CA ASN A 266 20.43 1.82 20.24
C ASN A 266 19.06 1.21 19.93
N THR A 267 18.98 -0.11 19.93
CA THR A 267 17.76 -0.89 19.61
C THR A 267 17.08 -1.48 20.84
N ALA A 268 17.51 -1.09 22.04
CA ALA A 268 16.89 -1.50 23.28
C ALA A 268 15.54 -0.80 23.44
N LEU A 269 14.51 -1.39 22.83
CA LEU A 269 13.13 -0.95 22.96
C LEU A 269 12.53 -1.50 24.27
N PRO A 270 11.56 -0.79 24.89
CA PRO A 270 10.78 -1.32 26.00
C PRO A 270 10.27 -2.73 25.69
N GLN A 271 10.59 -3.70 26.56
CA GLN A 271 10.29 -5.12 26.33
C GLN A 271 8.84 -5.40 25.93
N PRO A 272 7.80 -4.74 26.49
CA PRO A 272 6.44 -5.04 26.10
C PRO A 272 6.06 -4.67 24.66
N LEU A 273 6.88 -3.85 23.96
CA LEU A 273 6.66 -3.59 22.54
C LEU A 273 6.86 -4.84 21.68
N TYR A 274 7.64 -5.83 22.15
CA TYR A 274 7.82 -7.10 21.46
C TYR A 274 6.64 -8.07 21.64
N GLU A 275 5.63 -7.70 22.44
CA GLU A 275 4.35 -8.42 22.46
C GLU A 275 3.49 -8.10 21.23
N LEU A 276 3.76 -6.99 20.53
CA LEU A 276 3.17 -6.76 19.21
C LEU A 276 3.76 -7.77 18.20
N PRO A 277 3.00 -8.11 17.13
CA PRO A 277 3.58 -8.72 15.96
C PRO A 277 4.81 -7.91 15.53
N HIS A 278 5.94 -8.58 15.33
CA HIS A 278 7.18 -7.88 15.05
C HIS A 278 8.11 -8.65 14.12
N ALA A 279 8.96 -7.91 13.43
CA ALA A 279 9.92 -8.40 12.47
C ALA A 279 11.32 -7.87 12.82
N LYS A 280 12.31 -8.76 12.87
CA LYS A 280 13.70 -8.42 13.17
C LYS A 280 14.66 -9.16 12.23
N GLY A 281 15.74 -8.50 11.84
CA GLY A 281 16.82 -9.15 11.08
C GLY A 281 17.58 -10.15 11.94
N VAL A 282 17.63 -11.41 11.52
CA VAL A 282 18.44 -12.49 12.11
C VAL A 282 19.15 -13.21 10.96
N ASP A 283 20.48 -13.31 11.01
CA ASP A 283 21.30 -14.00 10.01
C ASP A 283 21.00 -13.60 8.55
N GLY A 284 20.81 -12.28 8.33
CA GLY A 284 20.52 -11.73 7.01
C GLY A 284 19.10 -12.01 6.50
N ARG A 285 18.21 -12.57 7.34
CA ARG A 285 16.80 -12.84 7.03
C ARG A 285 15.90 -12.07 7.98
N LEU A 286 14.73 -11.68 7.48
CA LEU A 286 13.71 -11.08 8.33
C LEU A 286 12.97 -12.20 9.07
N ASN A 287 13.18 -12.33 10.38
CA ASN A 287 12.43 -13.23 11.22
C ASN A 287 11.19 -12.52 11.77
N ARG A 288 10.01 -13.12 11.61
CA ARG A 288 8.74 -12.57 12.07
C ARG A 288 8.22 -13.38 13.24
N VAL A 289 7.70 -12.68 14.23
CA VAL A 289 7.12 -13.26 15.44
C VAL A 289 5.69 -12.76 15.52
N GLU A 290 4.76 -13.70 15.65
CA GLU A 290 3.36 -13.38 15.94
C GLU A 290 3.27 -12.75 17.32
N GLY A 291 2.34 -11.82 17.49
CA GLY A 291 2.12 -11.13 18.76
C GLY A 291 0.64 -11.02 19.05
N VAL A 292 0.32 -10.19 20.05
CA VAL A 292 -1.06 -9.98 20.48
C VAL A 292 -1.80 -9.17 19.42
N ASP A 293 -2.99 -9.66 19.05
CA ASP A 293 -3.90 -8.95 18.17
C ASP A 293 -4.34 -7.60 18.78
N VAL A 294 -4.30 -6.54 17.98
CA VAL A 294 -4.64 -5.19 18.47
C VAL A 294 -6.14 -5.06 18.73
N GLY A 295 -6.99 -5.76 17.99
CA GLY A 295 -8.42 -5.82 18.27
C GLY A 295 -8.70 -6.37 19.66
N PHE A 296 -7.94 -7.40 20.08
CA PHE A 296 -7.97 -7.92 21.44
C PHE A 296 -7.45 -6.90 22.48
N LEU A 297 -6.30 -6.25 22.22
CA LEU A 297 -5.74 -5.24 23.14
C LEU A 297 -6.64 -4.02 23.36
N LEU A 298 -7.43 -3.64 22.36
CA LEU A 298 -8.31 -2.47 22.38
C LEU A 298 -9.74 -2.78 22.84
N ASP A 299 -10.02 -4.01 23.28
CA ASP A 299 -11.38 -4.47 23.64
C ASP A 299 -12.41 -4.22 22.52
N ALA A 300 -11.98 -4.26 21.24
CA ALA A 300 -12.82 -3.92 20.11
C ALA A 300 -13.87 -5.01 19.84
N LYS A 301 -15.12 -4.78 20.27
CA LYS A 301 -16.26 -5.66 19.98
C LYS A 301 -16.51 -5.74 18.47
N SER A 302 -16.76 -6.95 17.96
CA SER A 302 -17.13 -7.16 16.55
C SER A 302 -18.40 -6.39 16.19
N PRO A 303 -18.39 -5.49 15.19
CA PRO A 303 -19.63 -4.92 14.66
C PRO A 303 -20.44 -5.96 13.85
N PHE A 304 -19.81 -7.05 13.41
CA PHE A 304 -20.49 -8.15 12.75
C PHE A 304 -20.67 -9.30 13.75
N LYS A 305 -21.92 -9.47 14.22
CA LYS A 305 -22.41 -10.82 14.53
C LYS A 305 -22.37 -11.58 13.21
N ASN A 306 -21.65 -12.70 13.15
CA ASN A 306 -21.91 -13.71 12.12
C ASN A 306 -23.39 -14.10 12.24
N SER A 307 -24.22 -13.50 11.40
CA SER A 307 -25.55 -14.02 11.10
C SER A 307 -25.34 -15.00 9.96
N GLY A 308 -25.22 -16.27 10.32
CA GLY A 308 -25.13 -17.34 9.32
C GLY A 308 -24.09 -18.38 9.65
N GLN A 309 -24.40 -19.25 10.61
CA GLN A 309 -24.34 -20.68 10.31
C GLN A 309 -25.67 -21.29 10.79
N PRO A 310 -26.33 -22.14 9.98
CA PRO A 310 -27.21 -23.16 10.55
C PRO A 310 -26.40 -24.14 11.40
#